data_AF-A0A352BTF3-F1
#
_entry.id   AF-A0A352BTF3-F1
#
_cell.length_a   1.000
_cell.length_b   1.000
_cell.length_c   1.000
_cell.angle_alpha   90.00
_cell.angle_beta   90.00
_cell.angle_gamma   90.00
#
_symmetry.space_group_name_H-M   'P 1'
#
loop_
_entity.id
_entity.type
_entity.pdbx_description
1 polymer ?
#
loop_
_entity_poly.entity_id
_entity_poly.type
_entity_poly.pdbx_seq_one_letter_code
_entity_poly.pdbx_strand_id
1 'polypeptide(L)'
;MNPLTVHIGGVPEHFNYPWYLLLKSKELQKDNINLRWQDFEGGTGAMVQSLVHGDIDLALMLTEGVVKAICDGAPIKLIQYFVSSPLVWGVHTHPV
;
A
#
# COMPACT_ATOMS: atom_id res chain seq x y z
N MET A 1 25.06 -1.57 13.45
CA MET A 1 24.03 -2.46 12.87
C MET A 1 23.50 -1.80 11.62
N ASN A 2 23.26 -2.53 10.53
CA ASN A 2 22.67 -1.94 9.33
C ASN A 2 21.17 -1.64 9.60
N PRO A 3 20.62 -0.55 9.05
CA PRO A 3 19.20 -0.24 9.20
C PRO A 3 18.32 -1.28 8.49
N LEU A 4 17.22 -1.66 9.14
CA LEU A 4 16.17 -2.44 8.50
C LEU A 4 15.52 -1.55 7.44
N THR A 5 15.71 -1.88 6.17
CA THR A 5 15.04 -1.17 5.07
C THR A 5 13.73 -1.87 4.73
N VAL A 6 12.65 -1.10 4.65
CA VAL A 6 11.31 -1.61 4.33
C VAL A 6 10.78 -0.84 3.13
N HIS A 7 10.41 -1.56 2.07
CA HIS A 7 9.84 -1.02 0.85
C HIS A 7 8.31 -1.12 0.93
N ILE A 8 7.63 0.01 0.78
CA ILE A 8 6.18 0.13 0.89
C ILE A 8 5.61 0.62 -0.44
N GLY A 9 4.62 -0.09 -0.96
CA GLY A 9 3.82 0.32 -2.11
C GLY A 9 2.51 1.00 -1.72
N GLY A 10 2.13 2.03 -2.45
CA GLY A 10 0.79 2.61 -2.36
C GLY A 10 0.41 3.39 -3.60
N VAL A 11 -0.87 3.71 -3.73
CA VAL A 11 -1.36 4.65 -4.76
C VAL A 11 -1.07 6.10 -4.34
N PRO A 12 -0.83 7.04 -5.27
CA PRO A 12 -0.60 8.45 -4.95
C PRO A 12 -1.94 9.18 -4.63
N GLU A 13 -2.65 8.70 -3.62
CA GLU A 13 -3.97 9.20 -3.22
C GLU A 13 -4.01 9.74 -1.79
N HIS A 14 -5.05 10.52 -1.49
CA HIS A 14 -5.21 11.24 -0.22
C HIS A 14 -5.24 10.34 1.03
N PHE A 15 -5.68 9.08 0.91
CA PHE A 15 -5.67 8.11 2.00
C PHE A 15 -4.26 7.88 2.57
N ASN A 16 -3.22 8.06 1.75
CA ASN A 16 -1.83 7.78 2.12
C ASN A 16 -1.11 9.00 2.74
N TYR A 17 -1.84 10.09 3.02
CA TYR A 17 -1.26 11.27 3.66
C TYR A 17 -0.57 10.99 5.02
N PRO A 18 -1.07 10.11 5.91
CA PRO A 18 -0.36 9.74 7.13
C PRO A 18 1.03 9.12 6.85
N TRP A 19 1.16 8.31 5.80
CA TRP A 19 2.44 7.74 5.38
C TRP A 19 3.39 8.80 4.85
N TYR A 20 2.89 9.77 4.08
CA TYR A 20 3.68 10.92 3.67
C TYR A 20 4.25 11.70 4.86
N LEU A 21 3.44 11.94 5.91
CA LEU A 21 3.91 12.62 7.13
C LEU A 21 5.01 11.82 7.84
N LEU A 22 4.83 10.49 7.97
CA LEU A 22 5.81 9.58 8.58
C LEU A 22 7.13 9.55 7.80
N LEU A 23 7.08 9.43 6.47
CA LEU A 23 8.27 9.45 5.61
C LEU A 23 9.01 10.79 5.70
N LYS A 24 8.26 11.90 5.75
CA LYS A 24 8.81 13.25 5.86
C LYS A 24 9.46 13.49 7.23
N SER A 25 8.88 12.98 8.32
CA SER A 25 9.40 13.15 9.67
C SER A 25 10.71 12.39 9.91
N LYS A 26 10.93 11.29 9.17
CA LYS A 26 12.06 10.37 9.33
C LYS A 26 12.20 9.82 10.76
N GLU A 27 11.13 9.84 11.55
CA GLU A 27 11.20 9.55 12.97
C GLU A 27 11.65 8.12 13.28
N LEU A 28 11.34 7.15 12.40
CA LEU A 28 11.73 5.75 12.58
C LEU A 28 13.23 5.49 12.33
N GLN A 29 13.99 6.48 11.82
CA GLN A 29 15.44 6.34 11.72
C GLN A 29 16.11 6.21 13.09
N LYS A 30 15.50 6.79 14.15
CA LYS A 30 15.96 6.63 15.55
C LYS A 30 15.89 5.16 16.02
N ASP A 31 14.99 4.39 15.43
CA ASP A 31 14.75 2.97 15.69
C ASP A 31 15.50 2.08 14.68
N ASN A 32 16.43 2.65 13.90
CA ASN A 32 17.21 1.97 12.88
C ASN A 32 16.34 1.35 11.76
N ILE A 33 15.22 2.00 11.43
CA ILE A 33 14.30 1.61 10.35
C ILE A 33 14.34 2.68 9.24
N ASN A 34 14.58 2.23 8.01
CA ASN A 34 14.63 3.04 6.80
C ASN A 34 13.45 2.70 5.88
N LEU A 35 12.42 3.55 5.88
CA LEU A 35 11.27 3.37 5.00
C LEU A 35 11.55 3.89 3.59
N ARG A 36 11.15 3.11 2.58
CA ARG A 36 11.19 3.47 1.16
C ARG A 36 9.80 3.35 0.57
N TRP A 37 9.32 4.42 -0.06
CA TRP A 37 7.99 4.44 -0.67
C TRP A 37 8.10 4.32 -2.19
N GLN A 38 7.18 3.58 -2.79
CA GLN A 38 6.99 3.46 -4.22
C GLN A 38 5.53 3.68 -4.59
N ASP A 39 5.30 4.56 -5.57
CA ASP A 39 3.96 4.81 -6.12
C ASP A 39 3.58 3.73 -7.13
N PHE A 40 2.32 3.27 -7.06
CA PHE A 40 1.73 2.28 -7.97
C PHE A 40 0.46 2.82 -8.62
N GLU A 41 0.58 3.43 -9.80
CA GLU A 41 -0.57 3.93 -10.57
C GLU A 41 -1.52 2.79 -11.01
N GLY A 42 -1.00 1.57 -11.19
CA GLY A 42 -1.79 0.37 -11.52
C GLY A 42 -2.61 -0.20 -10.35
N GLY A 43 -2.57 0.43 -9.18
CA GLY A 43 -3.36 0.06 -8.01
C GLY A 43 -3.05 -1.34 -7.45
N THR A 44 -4.08 -1.97 -6.86
CA THR A 44 -3.95 -3.23 -6.12
C THR A 44 -3.32 -4.36 -6.93
N GLY A 45 -3.68 -4.50 -8.22
CA GLY A 45 -3.13 -5.56 -9.06
C GLY A 45 -1.62 -5.47 -9.22
N ALA A 46 -1.10 -4.27 -9.48
CA ALA A 46 0.34 -4.02 -9.61
C ALA A 46 1.08 -4.25 -8.28
N MET A 47 0.50 -3.81 -7.15
CA MET A 47 1.08 -4.03 -5.82
C MET A 47 1.13 -5.52 -5.44
N VAL A 48 0.11 -6.31 -5.80
CA VAL A 48 0.12 -7.77 -5.57
C VAL A 48 1.28 -8.43 -6.31
N GLN A 49 1.50 -8.10 -7.59
CA GLN A 49 2.62 -8.67 -8.34
C GLN A 49 3.97 -8.28 -7.73
N SER A 50 4.10 -7.03 -7.32
CA SER A 50 5.32 -6.50 -6.68
C SER A 50 5.63 -7.20 -5.34
N LEU A 51 4.60 -7.47 -4.52
CA LEU A 51 4.74 -8.28 -3.30
C LEU A 51 5.17 -9.72 -3.60
N VAL A 52 4.59 -10.35 -4.61
CA VAL A 52 4.89 -11.74 -4.99
C VAL A 52 6.32 -11.88 -5.52
N HIS A 53 6.82 -10.89 -6.26
CA HIS A 53 8.20 -10.89 -6.75
C HIS A 53 9.22 -10.44 -5.69
N GLY A 54 8.77 -9.88 -4.57
CA GLY A 54 9.65 -9.37 -3.51
C GLY A 54 10.26 -8.01 -3.82
N ASP A 55 9.67 -7.23 -4.72
CA ASP A 55 10.08 -5.86 -5.04
C ASP A 55 9.69 -4.87 -3.92
N ILE A 56 8.59 -5.17 -3.21
CA ILE A 56 8.14 -4.44 -2.02
C ILE A 56 7.83 -5.42 -0.87
N ASP A 57 7.94 -4.93 0.36
CA ASP A 57 7.72 -5.70 1.59
C ASP A 57 6.29 -5.51 2.14
N LEU A 58 5.70 -4.32 1.92
CA LEU A 58 4.38 -3.92 2.40
C LEU A 58 3.61 -3.19 1.29
N ALA A 59 2.29 -3.28 1.31
CA ALA A 59 1.45 -2.50 0.39
C ALA A 59 0.16 -2.02 1.05
N LEU A 60 -0.28 -0.81 0.68
CA LEU A 60 -1.60 -0.27 1.02
C LEU A 60 -2.54 -0.47 -0.17
N MET A 61 -3.52 -1.34 0.01
CA MET A 61 -4.37 -1.85 -1.06
C MET A 61 -5.85 -1.76 -0.69
N LEU A 62 -6.72 -1.79 -1.70
CA LEU A 62 -8.15 -1.95 -1.48
C LEU A 62 -8.46 -3.33 -0.90
N THR A 63 -9.30 -3.36 0.13
CA THR A 63 -9.64 -4.57 0.90
C THR A 63 -10.16 -5.68 0.00
N GLU A 64 -11.06 -5.37 -0.93
CA GLU A 64 -11.62 -6.34 -1.87
C GLU A 64 -10.58 -6.91 -2.84
N GLY A 65 -9.61 -6.08 -3.26
CA GLY A 65 -8.56 -6.50 -4.18
C GLY A 65 -7.57 -7.46 -3.52
N VAL A 66 -7.13 -7.16 -2.30
CA VAL A 66 -6.24 -8.05 -1.55
C VAL A 66 -6.94 -9.34 -1.13
N VAL A 67 -8.21 -9.28 -0.71
CA VAL A 67 -9.00 -10.47 -0.38
C VAL A 67 -9.16 -11.36 -1.60
N LYS A 68 -9.49 -10.80 -2.77
CA LYS A 68 -9.55 -11.56 -4.03
C LYS A 68 -8.21 -12.24 -4.34
N ALA A 69 -7.10 -11.49 -4.27
CA ALA A 69 -5.77 -12.04 -4.58
C ALA A 69 -5.40 -13.22 -3.67
N ILE A 70 -5.69 -13.12 -2.37
CA ILE A 70 -5.46 -14.22 -1.41
C ILE A 70 -6.33 -15.44 -1.75
N CYS A 71 -7.62 -15.24 -2.04
CA CYS A 71 -8.53 -16.32 -2.45
C CYS A 71 -8.09 -16.98 -3.77
N ASP A 72 -7.47 -16.23 -4.68
CA ASP A 72 -6.90 -16.72 -5.94
C ASP A 72 -5.53 -17.41 -5.75
N GLY A 73 -5.00 -17.46 -4.52
CA GLY A 73 -3.78 -18.19 -4.19
C GLY A 73 -2.50 -17.35 -4.16
N ALA A 74 -2.60 -16.02 -4.18
CA ALA A 74 -1.42 -15.16 -3.99
C ALA A 74 -0.80 -15.43 -2.60
N PRO A 75 0.53 -15.70 -2.51
CA PRO A 75 1.21 -16.02 -1.26
C PRO A 75 1.49 -14.79 -0.38
N ILE A 76 0.48 -13.94 -0.19
CA ILE A 76 0.54 -12.70 0.59
C ILE A 76 -0.40 -12.80 1.80
N LYS A 77 -0.22 -11.91 2.79
CA LYS A 77 -1.03 -11.90 4.00
C LYS A 77 -1.60 -10.51 4.28
N LEU A 78 -2.90 -10.46 4.57
CA LEU A 78 -3.53 -9.28 5.17
C LEU A 78 -3.17 -9.22 6.66
N ILE A 79 -2.45 -8.18 7.09
CA ILE A 79 -1.95 -8.07 8.47
C ILE A 79 -2.71 -7.06 9.33
N GLN A 80 -3.40 -6.08 8.72
CA GLN A 80 -4.11 -5.01 9.43
C GLN A 80 -5.06 -4.25 8.50
N TYR A 81 -6.12 -3.66 9.06
CA TYR A 81 -6.93 -2.61 8.42
C TYR A 81 -6.30 -1.22 8.63
N PHE A 82 -6.16 -0.45 7.55
CA PHE A 82 -5.60 0.92 7.60
C PHE A 82 -6.69 2.00 7.63
N VAL A 83 -7.72 1.87 6.79
CA VAL A 83 -8.89 2.75 6.76
C VAL A 83 -10.11 1.94 7.19
N SER A 84 -10.82 2.40 8.22
CA SER A 84 -12.00 1.72 8.77
C SER A 84 -13.31 2.16 8.13
N SER A 85 -13.38 3.39 7.61
CA SER A 85 -14.54 3.90 6.90
C SER A 85 -14.67 3.22 5.53
N PRO A 86 -15.90 2.97 5.04
CA PRO A 86 -16.11 2.42 3.71
C PRO A 86 -15.64 3.39 2.63
N LEU A 87 -15.14 2.85 1.51
CA LEU A 87 -14.81 3.63 0.32
C LEU A 87 -16.10 4.04 -0.41
N VAL A 88 -16.21 5.31 -0.77
CA VAL A 88 -17.36 5.86 -1.51
C VAL A 88 -17.04 5.85 -3.00
N TRP A 89 -17.77 5.04 -3.77
CA TRP A 89 -17.65 5.00 -5.22
C TRP A 89 -18.60 6.00 -5.88
N GLY A 90 -18.07 6.88 -6.72
CA GLY A 90 -18.85 7.81 -7.54
C GLY A 90 -19.00 7.28 -8.97
N VAL A 91 -20.22 7.37 -9.52
CA VAL A 91 -20.48 7.08 -10.93
C VAL A 91 -20.73 8.39 -11.66
N HIS A 92 -19.92 8.69 -12.67
CA HIS A 92 -20.10 9.83 -13.55
C HIS A 92 -20.34 9.35 -14.98
N THR A 93 -21.36 9.90 -15.63
CA THR A 93 -21.68 9.65 -17.04
C THR A 93 -21.73 10.98 -17.77
N HIS A 94 -21.33 11.00 -19.04
CA HIS A 94 -21.54 12.17 -19.89
C HIS A 94 -23.04 12.35 -20.18
N PRO A 95 -23.51 13.59 -20.40
CA PRO A 95 -24.86 13.82 -20.93
C PRO A 95 -25.01 13.14 -22.29
N VAL A 96 -26.17 12.54 -22.52
CA VAL A 96 -26.59 11.99 -23.82
C VAL A 96 -27.06 13.11 -24.72
#